data_AF-A0A511MJ86-F1
#
_entry.id   AF-A0A511MJ86-F1
#
_cell.length_a   1.000
_cell.length_b   1.000
_cell.length_c   1.000
_cell.angle_alpha   90.00
_cell.angle_beta   90.00
_cell.angle_gamma   90.00
#
_symmetry.space_group_name_H-M   'P 1'
#
loop_
_entity.id
_entity.type
_entity.pdbx_description
1 polymer ?
#
loop_
_entity_poly.entity_id
_entity_poly.type
_entity_poly.pdbx_seq_one_letter_code
_entity_poly.pdbx_strand_id
1 'polypeptide(L)'
;MPAQLTTRAQVNGYRFLLRRLDHALVRRDVRMLHDPMRSQVRSLWVGAVLGILIIAGAAILSFLRPQGAIGDALIVSGKQSGALYVVVESDNGNKTLHPVLNLASARLITGSNAEPHGVKDSKLNSMPRGPMVGIPGAPSALPGSSQGSRSEWSLCETIPLSQGGSAASATGGTTTVIAGRPALGDRIRTVTKDEALLVKRSDKTYLVYDGKRAEVDPANSVLIRALNLTMHRPRPIGTGMLGATTEVPALTAPQIPQAGQPGPGPLSKIPVGGVISVRDVGDGKPQLYAVLADGLQPVSPFTAQVIRFADSHGMSEIPTMPPDVLDRVPVVHVLPVNDFPVETPKILNAEDAPVACVAWSKTPGTAPANRKTDAGDGPAERASITLLAGVRVPIAEKAKTVALATSDGTGDRVDAVYVPPGSGEFVQVTGMGPGSPRRGSLFYVADNGVRYGVPDMETAGVLGLGDTPRLAPWAIIGQMVPGANLSAKEALTARDQLPLEPPQ
;
A
#
# COMPACT_ATOMS: atom_id res chain seq x y z
N MET A 1 -97.07 9.69 47.45
CA MET A 1 -97.04 9.17 46.06
C MET A 1 -95.66 8.54 45.84
N PRO A 2 -95.54 7.24 45.49
CA PRO A 2 -94.22 6.63 45.32
C PRO A 2 -93.54 7.19 44.05
N ALA A 3 -92.26 7.54 44.17
CA ALA A 3 -91.45 8.06 43.06
C ALA A 3 -91.27 6.97 41.99
N GLN A 4 -91.68 7.25 40.76
CA GLN A 4 -91.46 6.35 39.62
C GLN A 4 -89.97 6.37 39.26
N LEU A 5 -89.24 5.34 39.67
CA LEU A 5 -87.86 5.12 39.26
C LEU A 5 -87.84 4.80 37.77
N THR A 6 -87.06 5.56 37.00
CA THR A 6 -86.86 5.30 35.57
C THR A 6 -86.27 3.91 35.39
N THR A 7 -86.95 3.06 34.62
CA THR A 7 -86.51 1.69 34.44
C THR A 7 -85.29 1.64 33.50
N ARG A 8 -84.42 0.63 33.64
CA ARG A 8 -83.31 0.41 32.69
C ARG A 8 -83.79 0.36 31.24
N ALA A 9 -85.00 -0.15 31.01
CA ALA A 9 -85.64 -0.18 29.70
C ALA A 9 -85.91 1.24 29.16
N GLN A 10 -86.43 2.16 29.99
CA GLN A 10 -86.66 3.56 29.60
C GLN A 10 -85.35 4.30 29.30
N VAL A 11 -84.31 4.10 30.12
CA VAL A 11 -82.99 4.74 29.88
C VAL A 11 -82.35 4.21 28.59
N ASN A 12 -82.46 2.91 28.33
CA ASN A 12 -81.95 2.31 27.10
C ASN A 12 -82.76 2.76 25.87
N GLY A 13 -84.09 2.86 25.98
CA GLY A 13 -84.95 3.40 24.92
C GLY A 13 -84.62 4.85 24.59
N TYR A 14 -84.41 5.69 25.62
CA TYR A 14 -83.98 7.08 25.44
C TYR A 14 -82.61 7.19 24.77
N ARG A 15 -81.62 6.41 25.21
CA ARG A 15 -80.29 6.34 24.57
C ARG A 15 -80.36 5.86 23.12
N PHE A 16 -81.25 4.91 22.82
CA PHE A 16 -81.47 4.44 21.46
C PHE A 16 -82.05 5.54 20.57
N LEU A 17 -83.04 6.30 21.07
CA LEU A 17 -83.61 7.46 20.39
C LEU A 17 -82.57 8.54 20.10
N LEU A 18 -81.73 8.88 21.09
CA LEU A 18 -80.63 9.84 20.91
C LEU A 18 -79.63 9.37 19.85
N ARG A 19 -79.19 8.10 19.90
CA ARG A 19 -78.27 7.54 18.90
C ARG A 19 -78.87 7.55 17.49
N ARG A 20 -80.18 7.32 17.38
CA ARG A 20 -80.90 7.36 16.10
C ARG A 20 -80.96 8.79 15.54
N LEU A 21 -81.14 9.80 16.40
CA LEU A 21 -81.07 11.21 16.02
C LEU A 21 -79.66 11.63 15.58
N ASP A 22 -78.62 11.23 16.30
CA ASP A 22 -77.22 11.49 15.92
C ASP A 22 -76.90 10.88 14.55
N HIS A 23 -77.32 9.63 14.30
CA HIS A 23 -77.15 8.98 13.01
C HIS A 23 -77.89 9.71 11.87
N ALA A 24 -79.10 10.19 12.14
CA ALA A 24 -79.88 10.95 11.18
C ALA A 24 -79.21 12.29 10.83
N LEU A 25 -78.62 12.96 11.82
CA LEU A 25 -77.99 14.27 11.65
C LEU A 25 -76.65 14.17 10.91
N VAL A 26 -75.84 13.16 11.23
CA VAL A 26 -74.52 12.98 10.62
C VAL A 26 -74.58 12.32 9.24
N ARG A 27 -75.51 11.36 9.01
CA ARG A 27 -75.54 10.54 7.78
C ARG A 27 -76.82 10.67 6.94
N ARG A 28 -77.81 11.46 7.36
CA ARG A 28 -79.14 11.56 6.71
C ARG A 28 -79.88 10.21 6.54
N ASP A 29 -79.51 9.19 7.32
CA ASP A 29 -80.18 7.88 7.31
C ASP A 29 -80.46 7.39 8.74
N VAL A 30 -81.69 6.93 8.95
CA VAL A 30 -82.24 6.47 10.24
C VAL A 30 -82.22 4.95 10.40
N ARG A 31 -81.82 4.20 9.35
CA ARG A 31 -81.99 2.74 9.30
C ARG A 31 -81.00 1.93 10.15
N MET A 32 -79.99 2.52 10.78
CA MET A 32 -79.02 1.88 11.71
C MET A 32 -78.55 0.45 11.30
N LEU A 33 -78.45 0.16 10.00
CA LEU A 33 -78.13 -1.18 9.49
C LEU A 33 -76.69 -1.62 9.77
N HIS A 34 -75.78 -0.65 9.95
CA HIS A 34 -74.39 -0.87 10.35
C HIS A 34 -74.04 0.19 11.41
N ASP A 35 -73.34 -0.21 12.47
CA ASP A 35 -72.87 0.67 13.56
C ASP A 35 -71.36 0.98 13.42
N PRO A 36 -70.98 1.93 12.54
CA PRO A 36 -69.59 2.27 12.25
C PRO A 36 -68.90 2.98 13.42
N MET A 37 -69.64 3.61 14.33
CA MET A 37 -69.06 4.21 15.54
C MET A 37 -68.53 3.12 16.46
N ARG A 38 -69.23 1.98 16.59
CA ARG A 38 -68.75 0.85 17.37
C ARG A 38 -67.51 0.19 16.77
N SER A 39 -67.38 0.14 15.44
CA SER A 39 -66.16 -0.37 14.79
C SER A 39 -64.98 0.61 14.93
N GLN A 40 -65.21 1.92 14.82
CA GLN A 40 -64.17 2.94 15.05
C GLN A 40 -63.69 2.92 16.52
N VAL A 41 -64.60 2.88 17.49
CA VAL A 41 -64.24 2.81 18.91
C VAL A 41 -63.50 1.52 19.25
N ARG A 42 -63.89 0.38 18.65
CA ARG A 42 -63.15 -0.88 18.80
C ARG A 42 -61.76 -0.80 18.19
N SER A 43 -61.61 -0.21 17.01
CA SER A 43 -60.31 0.00 16.38
C SER A 43 -59.40 0.90 17.23
N LEU A 44 -59.96 1.94 17.87
CA LEU A 44 -59.22 2.81 18.79
C LEU A 44 -58.74 2.04 20.03
N TRP A 45 -59.61 1.23 20.63
CA TRP A 45 -59.25 0.42 21.80
C TRP A 45 -58.20 -0.64 21.48
N VAL A 46 -58.35 -1.34 20.34
CA VAL A 46 -57.35 -2.32 19.89
C VAL A 46 -56.02 -1.62 19.62
N GLY A 47 -56.04 -0.45 18.96
CA GLY A 47 -54.84 0.36 18.74
C GLY A 47 -54.19 0.83 20.04
N ALA A 48 -54.98 1.26 21.04
CA ALA A 48 -54.49 1.70 22.34
C ALA A 48 -53.85 0.55 23.13
N VAL A 49 -54.51 -0.62 23.17
CA VAL A 49 -53.97 -1.81 23.83
C VAL A 49 -52.67 -2.26 23.15
N LEU A 50 -52.64 -2.29 21.81
CA LEU A 50 -51.43 -2.64 21.06
C LEU A 50 -50.30 -1.63 21.31
N GLY A 51 -50.62 -0.34 21.35
CA GLY A 51 -49.67 0.72 21.68
C GLY A 51 -49.07 0.56 23.08
N ILE A 52 -49.90 0.25 24.08
CA ILE A 52 -49.44 -0.03 25.45
C ILE A 52 -48.53 -1.26 25.47
N LEU A 53 -48.90 -2.34 24.76
CA LEU A 53 -48.08 -3.54 24.68
C LEU A 53 -46.72 -3.28 24.02
N ILE A 54 -46.67 -2.45 22.98
CA ILE A 54 -45.42 -2.05 22.32
C ILE A 54 -44.54 -1.23 23.29
N ILE A 55 -45.12 -0.26 24.02
CA ILE A 55 -44.39 0.54 25.00
C ILE A 55 -43.87 -0.34 26.14
N ALA A 56 -44.70 -1.26 26.66
CA ALA A 56 -44.31 -2.20 27.70
C ALA A 56 -43.19 -3.14 27.22
N GLY A 57 -43.29 -3.66 26.00
CA GLY A 57 -42.25 -4.46 25.36
C GLY A 57 -40.93 -3.70 25.23
N ALA A 58 -40.97 -2.44 24.80
CA ALA A 58 -39.78 -1.58 24.71
C ALA A 58 -39.17 -1.30 26.09
N ALA A 59 -39.99 -1.09 27.13
CA ALA A 59 -39.53 -0.88 28.49
C ALA A 59 -38.85 -2.12 29.08
N ILE A 60 -39.43 -3.30 28.88
CA ILE A 60 -38.85 -4.59 29.29
C ILE A 60 -37.52 -4.84 28.56
N LEU A 61 -37.47 -4.58 27.24
CA LEU A 61 -36.25 -4.72 26.45
C LEU A 61 -35.15 -3.78 26.94
N SER A 62 -35.49 -2.54 27.33
CA SER A 62 -34.55 -1.56 27.90
C SER A 62 -33.98 -1.99 29.24
N PHE A 63 -34.74 -2.72 30.06
CA PHE A 63 -34.27 -3.21 31.35
C PHE A 63 -33.39 -4.46 31.20
N LEU A 64 -33.74 -5.36 30.28
CA LEU A 64 -32.96 -6.57 29.98
C LEU A 64 -31.65 -6.27 29.23
N ARG A 65 -31.61 -5.21 28.42
CA ARG A 65 -30.41 -4.76 27.70
C ARG A 65 -30.17 -3.27 27.94
N PRO A 66 -29.64 -2.88 29.11
CA PRO A 66 -29.31 -1.49 29.39
C PRO A 66 -28.17 -1.03 28.47
N GLN A 67 -28.54 -0.41 27.35
CA GLN A 67 -27.61 0.20 26.41
C GLN A 67 -26.92 1.40 27.07
N GLY A 68 -25.66 1.22 27.51
CA GLY A 68 -24.81 2.30 28.04
C GLY A 68 -24.35 2.14 29.49
N ALA A 69 -24.39 0.94 30.07
CA ALA A 69 -23.59 0.63 31.26
C ALA A 69 -22.14 0.30 30.83
N ILE A 70 -21.15 0.68 31.63
CA ILE A 70 -19.74 0.37 31.36
C ILE A 70 -19.49 -1.13 31.53
N GLY A 71 -20.16 -1.77 32.50
CA GLY A 71 -19.97 -3.19 32.77
C GLY A 71 -18.50 -3.52 33.00
N ASP A 72 -18.03 -4.57 32.33
CA ASP A 72 -16.64 -5.05 32.38
C ASP A 72 -15.81 -4.56 31.17
N ALA A 73 -16.29 -3.52 30.47
CA ALA A 73 -15.57 -2.96 29.34
C ALA A 73 -14.27 -2.28 29.80
N LEU A 74 -13.14 -2.75 29.27
CA LEU A 74 -11.81 -2.19 29.53
C LEU A 74 -11.59 -0.87 28.77
N ILE A 75 -12.26 -0.71 27.62
CA ILE A 75 -12.16 0.46 26.75
C ILE A 75 -13.57 1.01 26.53
N VAL A 76 -13.78 2.30 26.78
CA VAL A 76 -15.08 2.96 26.58
C VAL A 76 -14.92 4.23 25.76
N SER A 77 -15.90 4.52 24.91
CA SER A 77 -15.99 5.74 24.13
C SER A 77 -17.26 6.52 24.45
N GLY A 78 -17.15 7.84 24.56
CA GLY A 78 -18.32 8.72 24.69
C GLY A 78 -19.12 8.75 23.39
N LYS A 79 -20.40 8.37 23.42
CA LYS A 79 -21.25 8.36 22.22
C LYS A 79 -21.43 9.73 21.58
N GLN A 80 -21.37 10.81 22.36
CA GLN A 80 -21.56 12.17 21.88
C GLN A 80 -20.24 12.92 21.70
N SER A 81 -19.26 12.71 22.59
CA SER A 81 -17.95 13.38 22.49
C SER A 81 -16.93 12.66 21.61
N GLY A 82 -17.07 11.35 21.41
CA GLY A 82 -16.03 10.50 20.82
C GLY A 82 -14.80 10.31 21.72
N ALA A 83 -14.79 10.86 22.94
CA ALA A 83 -13.66 10.77 23.85
C ALA A 83 -13.42 9.31 24.25
N LEU A 84 -12.16 8.88 24.19
CA LEU A 84 -11.75 7.50 24.48
C LEU A 84 -11.15 7.42 25.88
N TYR A 85 -11.53 6.38 26.63
CA TYR A 85 -11.04 6.12 27.97
C TYR A 85 -10.66 4.66 28.16
N VAL A 86 -9.60 4.43 28.94
CA VAL A 86 -9.32 3.12 29.55
C VAL A 86 -9.90 3.10 30.96
N VAL A 87 -10.56 1.99 31.30
CA VAL A 87 -11.14 1.76 32.62
C VAL A 87 -10.14 0.99 33.48
N VAL A 88 -9.68 1.61 34.56
CA VAL A 88 -8.79 0.97 35.54
C VAL A 88 -9.57 0.72 36.82
N GLU A 89 -9.64 -0.53 37.23
CA GLU A 89 -10.25 -0.91 38.51
C GLU A 89 -9.17 -0.93 39.59
N SER A 90 -9.42 -0.20 40.69
CA SER A 90 -8.57 -0.21 41.88
C SER A 90 -8.91 -1.42 42.76
N ASP A 91 -7.96 -1.86 43.60
CA ASP A 91 -8.12 -2.95 44.57
C ASP A 91 -9.38 -2.83 45.45
N ASN A 92 -9.88 -1.60 45.63
CA ASN A 92 -11.10 -1.32 46.40
C ASN A 92 -12.40 -1.48 45.58
N GLY A 93 -12.34 -1.98 44.34
CA GLY A 93 -13.47 -2.16 43.41
C GLY A 93 -13.94 -0.88 42.70
N ASN A 94 -13.25 0.25 42.91
CA ASN A 94 -13.60 1.53 42.28
C ASN A 94 -12.97 1.64 40.88
N LYS A 95 -13.81 1.97 39.89
CA LYS A 95 -13.39 2.19 38.50
C LYS A 95 -13.02 3.65 38.26
N THR A 96 -11.82 3.89 37.74
CA THR A 96 -11.31 5.21 37.34
C THR A 96 -11.14 5.27 35.83
N LEU A 97 -11.53 6.39 35.22
CA LEU A 97 -11.37 6.60 33.78
C LEU A 97 -10.10 7.40 33.49
N HIS A 98 -9.19 6.81 32.72
CA HIS A 98 -8.02 7.50 32.17
C HIS A 98 -8.29 7.91 30.72
N PRO A 99 -8.27 9.22 30.39
CA PRO A 99 -8.33 9.66 28.99
C PRO A 99 -7.17 9.07 28.20
N VAL A 100 -7.44 8.48 27.04
CA VAL A 100 -6.41 7.86 26.21
C VAL A 100 -6.36 8.50 24.82
N LEU A 101 -5.14 8.72 24.32
CA LEU A 101 -4.92 9.49 23.09
C LEU A 101 -5.42 8.82 21.81
N ASN A 102 -5.47 7.48 21.76
CA ASN A 102 -5.85 6.71 20.58
C ASN A 102 -6.18 5.25 20.92
N LEU A 103 -6.81 4.54 19.98
CA LEU A 103 -7.19 3.14 20.14
C LEU A 103 -5.98 2.21 20.29
N ALA A 104 -4.90 2.44 19.55
CA ALA A 104 -3.68 1.65 19.68
C ALA A 104 -3.15 1.67 21.12
N SER A 105 -3.07 2.85 21.73
CA SER A 105 -2.67 3.00 23.13
C SER A 105 -3.64 2.31 24.09
N ALA A 106 -4.95 2.42 23.86
CA ALA A 106 -5.95 1.76 24.70
C ALA A 106 -5.81 0.23 24.69
N ARG A 107 -5.60 -0.36 23.50
CA ARG A 107 -5.35 -1.79 23.34
C ARG A 107 -4.06 -2.22 24.03
N LEU A 108 -2.98 -1.45 23.87
CA LEU A 108 -1.69 -1.71 24.52
C LEU A 108 -1.77 -1.65 26.05
N ILE A 109 -2.49 -0.68 26.62
CA ILE A 109 -2.67 -0.53 28.07
C ILE A 109 -3.51 -1.67 28.64
N THR A 110 -4.58 -2.06 27.93
CA THR A 110 -5.50 -3.11 28.39
C THR A 110 -4.99 -4.52 28.09
N GLY A 111 -3.93 -4.66 27.29
CA GLY A 111 -3.41 -5.96 26.86
C GLY A 111 -4.39 -6.76 26.00
N SER A 112 -5.37 -6.10 25.37
CA SER A 112 -6.42 -6.77 24.59
C SER A 112 -6.76 -6.00 23.32
N ASN A 113 -7.19 -6.71 22.28
CA ASN A 113 -7.68 -6.11 21.04
C ASN A 113 -9.16 -5.67 21.11
N ALA A 114 -9.67 -5.39 22.31
CA ALA A 114 -11.05 -5.04 22.54
C ALA A 114 -11.48 -3.80 21.73
N GLU A 115 -12.74 -3.81 21.28
CA GLU A 115 -13.36 -2.66 20.65
C GLU A 115 -13.93 -1.70 21.71
N PRO A 116 -13.86 -0.37 21.51
CA PRO A 116 -14.41 0.59 22.46
C PRO A 116 -15.92 0.41 22.64
N HIS A 117 -16.36 0.27 23.89
CA HIS A 117 -17.78 0.23 24.20
C HIS A 117 -18.38 1.64 24.26
N GLY A 118 -19.36 1.91 23.41
CA GLY A 118 -20.03 3.21 23.37
C GLY A 118 -20.93 3.45 24.59
N VAL A 119 -20.62 4.47 25.38
CA VAL A 119 -21.33 4.86 26.61
C VAL A 119 -21.81 6.31 26.50
N LYS A 120 -22.96 6.64 27.09
CA LYS A 120 -23.44 8.03 27.13
C LYS A 120 -22.49 8.90 27.95
N ASP A 121 -22.12 10.07 27.43
CA ASP A 121 -21.21 11.00 28.11
C ASP A 121 -21.65 11.38 29.53
N SER A 122 -22.96 11.52 29.77
CA SER A 122 -23.50 11.83 31.11
C SER A 122 -23.18 10.76 32.16
N LYS A 123 -22.94 9.51 31.75
CA LYS A 123 -22.48 8.44 32.64
C LYS A 123 -20.98 8.46 32.85
N LEU A 124 -20.20 8.81 31.82
CA LEU A 124 -18.75 8.96 31.92
C LEU A 124 -18.38 10.16 32.81
N ASN A 125 -19.17 11.23 32.78
CA ASN A 125 -18.93 12.45 33.55
C ASN A 125 -19.08 12.28 35.07
N SER A 126 -19.82 11.27 35.53
CA SER A 126 -19.96 10.97 36.96
C SER A 126 -18.84 10.11 37.53
N MET A 127 -17.87 9.68 36.71
CA MET A 127 -16.79 8.81 37.16
C MET A 127 -15.51 9.57 37.53
N PRO A 128 -14.71 9.02 38.48
CA PRO A 128 -13.38 9.54 38.78
C PRO A 128 -12.48 9.58 37.54
N ARG A 129 -11.59 10.58 37.48
CA ARG A 129 -10.64 10.78 36.39
C ARG A 129 -9.21 10.56 36.86
N GLY A 130 -8.46 9.82 36.06
CA GLY A 130 -7.01 9.73 36.16
C GLY A 130 -6.30 10.65 35.15
N PRO A 131 -4.96 10.75 35.20
CA PRO A 131 -4.18 11.45 34.19
C PRO A 131 -4.38 10.86 32.80
N MET A 132 -4.17 11.70 31.77
CA MET A 132 -4.19 11.28 30.38
C MET A 132 -3.00 10.37 30.08
N VAL A 133 -3.22 9.33 29.28
CA VAL A 133 -2.23 8.32 28.92
C VAL A 133 -2.22 8.05 27.41
N GLY A 134 -1.14 7.43 26.94
CA GLY A 134 -1.02 6.97 25.56
C GLY A 134 0.14 7.58 24.80
N ILE A 135 0.29 7.09 23.57
CA ILE A 135 1.37 7.40 22.65
C ILE A 135 0.91 8.54 21.72
N PRO A 136 1.50 9.74 21.80
CA PRO A 136 1.17 10.83 20.88
C PRO A 136 1.45 10.44 19.43
N GLY A 137 0.53 10.77 18.52
CA GLY A 137 0.66 10.48 17.09
C GLY A 137 0.44 9.02 16.69
N ALA A 138 0.26 8.09 17.64
CA ALA A 138 -0.12 6.71 17.33
C ALA A 138 -1.54 6.65 16.72
N PRO A 139 -1.83 5.62 15.90
CA PRO A 139 -3.01 5.62 15.06
C PRO A 139 -4.29 5.42 15.89
N SER A 140 -5.31 6.23 15.57
CA SER A 140 -6.65 6.15 16.18
C SER A 140 -7.48 4.98 15.67
N ALA A 141 -7.08 4.37 14.55
CA ALA A 141 -7.68 3.18 13.98
C ALA A 141 -6.59 2.27 13.43
N LEU A 142 -6.81 0.95 13.51
CA LEU A 142 -5.88 -0.07 13.02
C LEU A 142 -6.59 -0.97 12.00
N PRO A 143 -7.15 -0.43 10.89
CA PRO A 143 -7.78 -1.26 9.87
C PRO A 143 -6.77 -2.24 9.24
N GLY A 144 -7.29 -3.38 8.80
CA GLY A 144 -6.51 -4.35 8.04
C GLY A 144 -6.18 -3.88 6.62
N SER A 145 -5.38 -4.69 5.95
CA SER A 145 -4.98 -4.46 4.56
C SER A 145 -6.17 -4.60 3.61
N SER A 146 -6.23 -3.71 2.63
CA SER A 146 -7.15 -3.79 1.49
C SER A 146 -6.55 -4.57 0.31
N GLN A 147 -5.29 -5.00 0.42
CA GLN A 147 -4.62 -5.79 -0.61
C GLN A 147 -5.14 -7.23 -0.63
N GLY A 148 -5.08 -7.88 -1.79
CA GLY A 148 -5.45 -9.29 -1.95
C GLY A 148 -4.38 -10.25 -1.40
N SER A 149 -4.21 -11.39 -2.06
CA SER A 149 -3.18 -12.38 -1.70
C SER A 149 -1.73 -11.92 -1.98
N ARG A 150 -1.56 -10.77 -2.65
CA ARG A 150 -0.26 -10.17 -2.99
C ARG A 150 0.10 -9.06 -2.00
N SER A 151 1.39 -8.80 -1.83
CA SER A 151 1.86 -7.54 -1.26
C SER A 151 2.51 -6.74 -2.38
N GLU A 152 2.03 -5.52 -2.58
CA GLU A 152 2.36 -4.66 -3.70
C GLU A 152 2.71 -3.28 -3.16
N TRP A 153 3.87 -2.77 -3.58
CA TRP A 153 4.41 -1.49 -3.13
C TRP A 153 5.06 -0.80 -4.32
N SER A 154 4.84 0.49 -4.49
CA SER A 154 5.55 1.29 -5.50
C SER A 154 6.16 2.54 -4.90
N LEU A 155 7.35 2.87 -5.35
CA LEU A 155 8.01 4.14 -5.08
C LEU A 155 8.12 4.88 -6.41
N CYS A 156 7.49 6.03 -6.51
CA CYS A 156 7.43 6.85 -7.71
C CYS A 156 8.17 8.16 -7.51
N GLU A 157 8.79 8.64 -8.58
CA GLU A 157 9.37 9.97 -8.65
C GLU A 157 8.76 10.73 -9.82
N THR A 158 8.34 11.96 -9.55
CA THR A 158 7.74 12.87 -10.55
C THR A 158 8.66 14.05 -10.79
N ILE A 159 9.15 14.16 -12.02
CA ILE A 159 9.99 15.29 -12.43
C ILE A 159 9.10 16.47 -12.81
N PRO A 160 9.29 17.65 -12.21
CA PRO A 160 8.56 18.84 -12.60
C PRO A 160 8.96 19.26 -14.02
N LEU A 161 7.97 19.51 -14.86
CA LEU A 161 8.15 20.09 -16.19
C LEU A 161 7.87 21.59 -16.13
N SER A 162 8.62 22.37 -16.90
CA SER A 162 8.33 23.79 -17.12
C SER A 162 6.99 23.97 -17.87
N GLN A 163 6.48 25.20 -17.95
CA GLN A 163 5.28 25.52 -18.73
C GLN A 163 5.41 25.11 -20.21
N GLY A 164 6.62 25.10 -20.75
CA GLY A 164 6.92 24.62 -22.11
C GLY A 164 7.11 23.11 -22.23
N GLY A 165 6.85 22.34 -21.16
CA GLY A 165 6.98 20.88 -21.15
C GLY A 165 8.41 20.33 -21.03
N SER A 166 9.41 21.18 -20.79
CA SER A 166 10.82 20.76 -20.66
C SER A 166 11.20 20.43 -19.22
N ALA A 167 11.99 19.36 -19.03
CA ALA A 167 12.57 18.97 -17.75
C ALA A 167 13.99 19.55 -17.53
N ALA A 168 14.48 20.39 -18.45
CA ALA A 168 15.89 20.82 -18.46
C ALA A 168 16.35 21.59 -17.20
N SER A 169 15.42 22.26 -16.51
CA SER A 169 15.70 23.01 -15.28
C SER A 169 15.41 22.20 -14.01
N ALA A 170 14.97 20.94 -14.13
CA ALA A 170 14.65 20.12 -12.96
C ALA A 170 15.94 19.71 -12.24
N THR A 171 16.03 20.04 -10.96
CA THR A 171 17.15 19.67 -10.08
C THR A 171 16.83 18.48 -9.18
N GLY A 172 15.56 18.08 -9.11
CA GLY A 172 15.05 16.93 -8.37
C GLY A 172 13.60 16.63 -8.78
N GLY A 173 13.01 15.63 -8.14
CA GLY A 173 11.61 15.23 -8.34
C GLY A 173 10.89 15.06 -7.01
N THR A 174 9.55 15.06 -7.06
CA THR A 174 8.74 14.73 -5.89
C THR A 174 8.58 13.21 -5.76
N THR A 175 8.72 12.70 -4.55
CA THR A 175 8.68 11.27 -4.25
C THR A 175 7.31 10.87 -3.70
N THR A 176 6.71 9.82 -4.28
CA THR A 176 5.41 9.26 -3.85
C THR A 176 5.51 7.77 -3.54
N VAL A 177 5.06 7.36 -2.34
CA VAL A 177 4.92 5.92 -1.99
C VAL A 177 3.48 5.48 -2.21
N ILE A 178 3.30 4.28 -2.76
CA ILE A 178 1.98 3.70 -3.04
C ILE A 178 1.93 2.28 -2.46
N ALA A 179 0.95 2.02 -1.61
CA ALA A 179 0.62 0.68 -1.13
C ALA A 179 -0.56 0.11 -1.93
N GLY A 180 -0.38 -1.07 -2.52
CA GLY A 180 -1.37 -1.75 -3.32
C GLY A 180 -1.04 -1.84 -4.82
N ARG A 181 -1.92 -2.51 -5.55
CA ARG A 181 -1.74 -2.80 -6.97
C ARG A 181 -1.66 -1.53 -7.83
N PRO A 182 -0.60 -1.35 -8.63
CA PRO A 182 -0.50 -0.23 -9.56
C PRO A 182 -1.67 -0.21 -10.55
N ALA A 183 -2.34 0.94 -10.68
CA ALA A 183 -3.38 1.17 -11.69
C ALA A 183 -2.72 1.57 -13.02
N LEU A 184 -2.54 0.60 -13.91
CA LEU A 184 -1.90 0.80 -15.21
C LEU A 184 -2.91 1.19 -16.30
N GLY A 185 -2.43 1.87 -17.34
CA GLY A 185 -3.20 2.27 -18.52
C GLY A 185 -2.39 3.19 -19.43
N ASP A 186 -3.04 3.94 -20.32
CA ASP A 186 -2.35 4.79 -21.31
C ASP A 186 -1.47 5.88 -20.67
N ARG A 187 -1.78 6.29 -19.44
CA ARG A 187 -1.05 7.35 -18.74
C ARG A 187 0.08 6.86 -17.83
N ILE A 188 0.19 5.55 -17.61
CA ILE A 188 1.34 4.91 -16.95
C ILE A 188 1.34 3.41 -17.22
N ARG A 189 2.47 2.91 -17.69
CA ARG A 189 2.63 1.51 -18.09
C ARG A 189 3.92 0.94 -17.55
N THR A 190 4.02 -0.39 -17.63
CA THR A 190 5.27 -1.09 -17.45
C THR A 190 6.27 -0.65 -18.52
N VAL A 191 7.49 -0.35 -18.08
CA VAL A 191 8.65 -0.15 -18.95
C VAL A 191 9.08 -1.52 -19.46
N THR A 192 9.24 -1.61 -20.78
CA THR A 192 9.60 -2.85 -21.47
C THR A 192 11.10 -3.14 -21.33
N LYS A 193 11.54 -4.35 -21.66
CA LYS A 193 12.94 -4.77 -21.48
C LYS A 193 13.93 -4.05 -22.41
N ASP A 194 13.41 -3.48 -23.49
CA ASP A 194 14.09 -2.65 -24.48
C ASP A 194 13.98 -1.16 -24.18
N GLU A 195 13.54 -0.79 -22.97
CA GLU A 195 13.46 0.61 -22.53
C GLU A 195 14.22 0.81 -21.21
N ALA A 196 14.75 2.02 -21.03
CA ALA A 196 15.49 2.37 -19.82
C ALA A 196 15.29 3.85 -19.47
N LEU A 197 15.68 4.20 -18.24
CA LEU A 197 15.78 5.58 -17.78
C LEU A 197 17.25 5.94 -17.62
N LEU A 198 17.66 7.07 -18.18
CA LEU A 198 18.95 7.68 -17.89
C LEU A 198 18.76 8.68 -16.75
N VAL A 199 19.39 8.41 -15.61
CA VAL A 199 19.17 9.17 -14.37
C VAL A 199 20.49 9.69 -13.82
N LYS A 200 20.44 10.78 -13.07
CA LYS A 200 21.61 11.40 -12.43
C LYS A 200 21.36 11.65 -10.96
N ARG A 201 22.32 11.26 -10.14
CA ARG A 201 22.37 11.59 -8.72
C ARG A 201 23.75 12.11 -8.39
N SER A 202 23.82 13.30 -7.82
CA SER A 202 25.10 13.97 -7.54
C SER A 202 25.93 14.10 -8.83
N ASP A 203 27.15 13.58 -8.84
CA ASP A 203 28.09 13.54 -9.97
C ASP A 203 27.96 12.27 -10.82
N LYS A 204 27.17 11.29 -10.41
CA LYS A 204 27.05 9.98 -11.07
C LYS A 204 25.83 9.86 -11.96
N THR A 205 26.00 9.20 -13.09
CA THR A 205 24.94 8.86 -14.04
C THR A 205 24.68 7.37 -14.01
N TYR A 206 23.41 6.97 -14.04
CA TYR A 206 23.00 5.58 -14.01
C TYR A 206 22.01 5.30 -15.14
N LEU A 207 22.08 4.08 -15.65
CA LEU A 207 21.02 3.50 -16.48
C LEU A 207 20.15 2.62 -15.58
N VAL A 208 18.85 2.90 -15.52
CA VAL A 208 17.87 2.09 -14.80
C VAL A 208 17.02 1.32 -15.80
N TYR A 209 17.06 0.00 -15.71
CA TYR A 209 16.43 -0.93 -16.67
C TYR A 209 16.10 -2.24 -15.97
N ASP A 210 14.98 -2.89 -16.33
CA ASP A 210 14.57 -4.21 -15.79
C ASP A 210 14.68 -4.35 -14.25
N GLY A 211 14.37 -3.27 -13.51
CA GLY A 211 14.48 -3.23 -12.04
C GLY A 211 15.91 -3.16 -11.48
N LYS A 212 16.92 -3.03 -12.35
CA LYS A 212 18.34 -2.86 -12.04
C LYS A 212 18.78 -1.41 -12.24
N ARG A 213 19.91 -1.04 -11.63
CA ARG A 213 20.68 0.16 -11.94
C ARG A 213 22.13 -0.21 -12.20
N ALA A 214 22.71 0.39 -13.23
CA ALA A 214 24.14 0.30 -13.51
C ALA A 214 24.70 1.70 -13.69
N GLU A 215 25.87 1.98 -13.10
CA GLU A 215 26.57 3.23 -13.33
C GLU A 215 27.04 3.29 -14.81
N VAL A 216 26.89 4.45 -15.44
CA VAL A 216 27.34 4.72 -16.81
C VAL A 216 28.17 5.99 -16.77
N ASP A 217 29.40 5.92 -17.28
CA ASP A 217 30.22 7.11 -17.47
C ASP A 217 29.76 7.86 -18.75
N PRO A 218 29.18 9.07 -18.62
CA PRO A 218 28.73 9.84 -19.77
C PRO A 218 29.88 10.39 -20.63
N ALA A 219 31.13 10.31 -20.18
CA ALA A 219 32.32 10.67 -20.95
C ALA A 219 32.92 9.47 -21.72
N ASN A 220 32.47 8.24 -21.44
CA ASN A 220 32.98 7.06 -22.12
C ASN A 220 32.45 6.99 -23.57
N SER A 221 33.35 7.17 -24.54
CA SER A 221 32.98 7.23 -25.96
C SER A 221 32.27 5.98 -26.49
N VAL A 222 32.54 4.80 -25.91
CA VAL A 222 31.88 3.55 -26.27
C VAL A 222 30.42 3.58 -25.85
N LEU A 223 30.14 3.97 -24.61
CA LEU A 223 28.78 4.04 -24.07
C LEU A 223 27.97 5.19 -24.68
N ILE A 224 28.62 6.32 -24.99
CA ILE A 224 28.00 7.41 -25.74
C ILE A 224 27.43 6.90 -27.07
N ARG A 225 28.19 6.11 -27.83
CA ARG A 225 27.74 5.53 -29.11
C ARG A 225 26.77 4.38 -28.93
N ALA A 226 26.99 3.49 -27.95
CA ALA A 226 26.15 2.32 -27.71
C ALA A 226 24.72 2.69 -27.27
N LEU A 227 24.59 3.74 -26.46
CA LEU A 227 23.31 4.19 -25.89
C LEU A 227 22.81 5.51 -26.50
N ASN A 228 23.50 6.06 -27.49
CA ASN A 228 23.22 7.39 -28.07
C ASN A 228 23.08 8.50 -27.01
N LEU A 229 23.97 8.51 -26.01
CA LEU A 229 23.82 9.38 -24.82
C LEU A 229 23.77 10.88 -25.16
N THR A 230 24.34 11.33 -26.28
CA THR A 230 24.28 12.73 -26.73
C THR A 230 22.86 13.23 -27.02
N MET A 231 21.93 12.32 -27.30
CA MET A 231 20.53 12.65 -27.60
C MET A 231 19.66 12.71 -26.34
N HIS A 232 20.21 12.36 -25.17
CA HIS A 232 19.44 12.21 -23.94
C HIS A 232 20.03 13.05 -22.81
N ARG A 233 19.15 13.62 -21.99
CA ARG A 233 19.54 14.32 -20.77
C ARG A 233 19.22 13.43 -19.58
N PRO A 234 20.20 13.09 -18.72
CA PRO A 234 19.93 12.39 -17.49
C PRO A 234 18.96 13.19 -16.62
N ARG A 235 17.84 12.58 -16.22
CA ARG A 235 16.89 13.20 -15.27
C ARG A 235 17.40 13.07 -13.84
N PRO A 236 17.15 14.03 -12.94
CA PRO A 236 17.51 13.86 -11.54
C PRO A 236 16.74 12.67 -10.93
N ILE A 237 17.30 12.08 -9.87
CA ILE A 237 16.65 10.97 -9.14
C ILE A 237 16.88 11.11 -7.62
N GLY A 238 15.86 10.78 -6.83
CA GLY A 238 15.88 10.68 -5.38
C GLY A 238 16.69 9.48 -4.87
N THR A 239 17.25 9.56 -3.66
CA THR A 239 17.96 8.42 -3.05
C THR A 239 17.06 7.20 -2.85
N GLY A 240 15.81 7.42 -2.44
CA GLY A 240 14.84 6.34 -2.23
C GLY A 240 14.57 5.56 -3.52
N MET A 241 14.23 6.26 -4.61
CA MET A 241 13.93 5.65 -5.91
C MET A 241 15.14 4.91 -6.48
N LEU A 242 16.33 5.51 -6.40
CA LEU A 242 17.58 4.86 -6.84
C LEU A 242 17.89 3.62 -5.97
N GLY A 243 17.72 3.71 -4.65
CA GLY A 243 17.96 2.61 -3.70
C GLY A 243 16.93 1.48 -3.76
N ALA A 244 15.76 1.71 -4.37
CA ALA A 244 14.76 0.68 -4.64
C ALA A 244 15.12 -0.20 -5.85
N THR A 245 16.14 0.16 -6.64
CA THR A 245 16.62 -0.67 -7.75
C THR A 245 17.74 -1.62 -7.32
N THR A 246 17.96 -2.69 -8.07
CA THR A 246 19.08 -3.61 -7.82
C THR A 246 20.36 -3.07 -8.45
N GLU A 247 21.35 -2.72 -7.63
CA GLU A 247 22.65 -2.31 -8.14
C GLU A 247 23.41 -3.47 -8.78
N VAL A 248 23.88 -3.24 -10.00
CA VAL A 248 24.75 -4.16 -10.75
C VAL A 248 26.03 -3.44 -11.18
N PRO A 249 27.07 -4.16 -11.64
CA PRO A 249 28.32 -3.54 -12.04
C PRO A 249 28.13 -2.42 -13.09
N ALA A 250 29.04 -1.45 -13.09
CA ALA A 250 29.03 -0.35 -14.06
C ALA A 250 29.08 -0.87 -15.50
N LEU A 251 28.30 -0.26 -16.40
CA LEU A 251 28.33 -0.59 -17.81
C LEU A 251 29.58 0.01 -18.44
N THR A 252 30.56 -0.86 -18.69
CA THR A 252 31.82 -0.53 -19.33
C THR A 252 32.12 -1.56 -20.42
N ALA A 253 32.96 -1.22 -21.40
CA ALA A 253 33.39 -2.21 -22.37
C ALA A 253 34.15 -3.33 -21.66
N PRO A 254 33.75 -4.62 -21.81
CA PRO A 254 34.41 -5.71 -21.13
C PRO A 254 35.86 -5.80 -21.60
N GLN A 255 36.80 -6.01 -20.66
CA GLN A 255 38.19 -6.25 -20.99
C GLN A 255 38.33 -7.68 -21.53
N ILE A 256 38.81 -7.81 -22.77
CA ILE A 256 39.00 -9.10 -23.43
C ILE A 256 40.51 -9.37 -23.52
N PRO A 257 41.05 -10.34 -22.76
CA PRO A 257 42.46 -10.71 -22.86
C PRO A 257 42.82 -11.14 -24.29
N GLN A 258 44.04 -10.80 -24.72
CA GLN A 258 44.57 -11.15 -26.05
C GLN A 258 43.75 -10.60 -27.23
N ALA A 259 42.97 -9.53 -27.01
CA ALA A 259 42.22 -8.85 -28.06
C ALA A 259 43.12 -8.53 -29.28
N GLY A 260 42.59 -8.78 -30.49
CA GLY A 260 43.28 -8.61 -31.76
C GLY A 260 44.14 -9.81 -32.22
N GLN A 261 44.45 -10.78 -31.34
CA GLN A 261 45.12 -12.02 -31.77
C GLN A 261 44.18 -12.92 -32.58
N PRO A 262 44.68 -13.84 -33.42
CA PRO A 262 43.85 -14.83 -34.09
C PRO A 262 42.99 -15.65 -33.12
N GLY A 263 41.71 -15.83 -33.44
CA GLY A 263 40.78 -16.64 -32.65
C GLY A 263 41.10 -18.15 -32.67
N PRO A 264 40.49 -18.93 -31.77
CA PRO A 264 40.82 -20.34 -31.60
C PRO A 264 40.33 -21.22 -32.77
N GLY A 265 41.13 -22.23 -33.12
CA GLY A 265 40.77 -23.30 -34.04
C GLY A 265 40.19 -22.80 -35.38
N PRO A 266 38.94 -23.15 -35.73
CA PRO A 266 38.31 -22.75 -36.99
C PRO A 266 38.06 -21.23 -37.11
N LEU A 267 38.23 -20.46 -36.01
CA LEU A 267 38.06 -19.01 -35.96
C LEU A 267 39.37 -18.23 -36.14
N SER A 268 40.44 -18.85 -36.65
CA SER A 268 41.76 -18.20 -36.84
C SER A 268 41.75 -16.92 -37.70
N LYS A 269 40.70 -16.71 -38.51
CA LYS A 269 40.47 -15.49 -39.30
C LYS A 269 39.64 -14.43 -38.58
N ILE A 270 39.06 -14.76 -37.44
CA ILE A 270 38.29 -13.85 -36.58
C ILE A 270 39.16 -13.51 -35.38
N PRO A 271 39.46 -12.23 -35.13
CA PRO A 271 40.28 -11.87 -33.98
C PRO A 271 39.55 -12.16 -32.65
N VAL A 272 40.32 -12.51 -31.62
CA VAL A 272 39.89 -12.44 -30.22
C VAL A 272 39.41 -11.01 -29.94
N GLY A 273 38.27 -10.87 -29.27
CA GLY A 273 37.56 -9.59 -29.15
C GLY A 273 36.53 -9.34 -30.26
N GLY A 274 36.53 -10.18 -31.31
CA GLY A 274 35.53 -10.14 -32.36
C GLY A 274 34.16 -10.68 -31.93
N VAL A 275 33.13 -10.40 -32.72
CA VAL A 275 31.78 -10.92 -32.53
C VAL A 275 31.37 -11.74 -33.76
N ILE A 276 30.85 -12.93 -33.53
CA ILE A 276 30.26 -13.79 -34.57
C ILE A 276 28.78 -14.03 -34.28
N SER A 277 28.07 -14.47 -35.31
CA SER A 277 26.69 -14.92 -35.21
C SER A 277 26.58 -16.39 -35.62
N VAL A 278 25.78 -17.16 -34.90
CA VAL A 278 25.43 -18.54 -35.24
C VAL A 278 23.91 -18.59 -35.39
N ARG A 279 23.44 -19.10 -36.53
CA ARG A 279 22.01 -19.27 -36.79
C ARG A 279 21.55 -20.65 -36.33
N ASP A 280 20.48 -20.70 -35.56
CA ASP A 280 19.76 -21.93 -35.24
C ASP A 280 18.73 -22.24 -36.34
N VAL A 281 18.13 -23.44 -36.30
CA VAL A 281 17.09 -23.87 -37.25
C VAL A 281 15.78 -23.11 -36.98
N GLY A 282 15.30 -22.35 -37.96
CA GLY A 282 14.02 -21.63 -37.94
C GLY A 282 14.16 -20.11 -38.15
N ASP A 283 13.06 -19.37 -37.99
CA ASP A 283 13.00 -17.90 -38.15
C ASP A 283 13.53 -17.12 -36.92
N GLY A 284 14.33 -17.78 -36.08
CA GLY A 284 14.89 -17.17 -34.87
C GLY A 284 15.97 -16.11 -35.16
N LYS A 285 16.10 -15.12 -34.26
CA LYS A 285 17.25 -14.20 -34.31
C LYS A 285 18.55 -15.00 -34.15
N PRO A 286 19.63 -14.67 -34.90
CA PRO A 286 20.91 -15.35 -34.73
C PRO A 286 21.45 -15.14 -33.30
N GLN A 287 22.03 -16.19 -32.73
CA GLN A 287 22.71 -16.11 -31.44
C GLN A 287 24.09 -15.47 -31.63
N LEU A 288 24.41 -14.47 -30.81
CA LEU A 288 25.67 -13.75 -30.89
C LEU A 288 26.68 -14.31 -29.89
N TYR A 289 27.94 -14.38 -30.30
CA TYR A 289 29.04 -14.82 -29.46
C TYR A 289 30.23 -13.85 -29.56
N ALA A 290 30.84 -13.54 -28.42
CA ALA A 290 32.15 -12.92 -28.37
C ALA A 290 33.24 -14.00 -28.53
N VAL A 291 34.23 -13.73 -29.37
CA VAL A 291 35.38 -14.62 -29.60
C VAL A 291 36.45 -14.33 -28.55
N LEU A 292 36.82 -15.36 -27.80
CA LEU A 292 37.82 -15.32 -26.75
C LEU A 292 38.97 -16.28 -27.11
N ALA A 293 40.14 -16.09 -26.50
CA ALA A 293 41.30 -16.95 -26.76
C ALA A 293 41.00 -18.44 -26.48
N ASP A 294 40.24 -18.69 -25.40
CA ASP A 294 39.93 -20.04 -24.92
C ASP A 294 38.55 -20.55 -25.36
N GLY A 295 37.76 -19.77 -26.11
CA GLY A 295 36.41 -20.21 -26.49
C GLY A 295 35.48 -19.12 -27.02
N LEU A 296 34.19 -19.43 -27.02
CA LEU A 296 33.10 -18.53 -27.40
C LEU A 296 32.21 -18.23 -26.19
N GLN A 297 31.83 -16.97 -25.99
CA GLN A 297 30.86 -16.62 -24.95
C GLN A 297 29.58 -16.05 -25.56
N PRO A 298 28.38 -16.58 -25.22
CA PRO A 298 27.13 -15.99 -25.66
C PRO A 298 27.00 -14.56 -25.13
N VAL A 299 26.59 -13.63 -25.99
CA VAL A 299 26.42 -12.22 -25.63
C VAL A 299 25.08 -11.69 -26.12
N SER A 300 24.55 -10.69 -25.42
CA SER A 300 23.35 -9.99 -25.86
C SER A 300 23.65 -9.08 -27.07
N PRO A 301 22.65 -8.72 -27.89
CA PRO A 301 22.76 -7.67 -28.90
C PRO A 301 23.44 -6.39 -28.40
N PHE A 302 23.06 -5.91 -27.20
CA PHE A 302 23.68 -4.72 -26.63
C PHE A 302 25.15 -4.96 -26.25
N THR A 303 25.48 -6.09 -25.61
CA THR A 303 26.87 -6.44 -25.30
C THR A 303 27.73 -6.54 -26.56
N ALA A 304 27.23 -7.16 -27.63
CA ALA A 304 27.90 -7.22 -28.91
C ALA A 304 28.15 -5.82 -29.51
N GLN A 305 27.17 -4.92 -29.41
CA GLN A 305 27.32 -3.53 -29.84
C GLN A 305 28.39 -2.80 -29.03
N VAL A 306 28.41 -2.96 -27.71
CA VAL A 306 29.43 -2.38 -26.83
C VAL A 306 30.83 -2.88 -27.19
N ILE A 307 31.01 -4.19 -27.38
CA ILE A 307 32.29 -4.80 -27.78
C ILE A 307 32.76 -4.19 -29.11
N ARG A 308 31.89 -4.15 -30.13
CA ARG A 308 32.24 -3.62 -31.46
C ARG A 308 32.55 -2.13 -31.47
N PHE A 309 31.89 -1.33 -30.63
CA PHE A 309 32.19 0.11 -30.49
C PHE A 309 33.44 0.40 -29.67
N ALA A 310 33.89 -0.56 -28.85
CA ALA A 310 35.16 -0.48 -28.15
C ALA A 310 36.32 -0.74 -29.11
N ASP A 311 36.28 -1.87 -29.82
CA ASP A 311 37.18 -2.16 -30.92
C ASP A 311 36.51 -3.18 -31.87
N SER A 312 36.42 -2.85 -33.15
CA SER A 312 35.88 -3.76 -34.16
C SER A 312 36.94 -4.72 -34.72
N HIS A 313 38.22 -4.47 -34.42
CA HIS A 313 39.38 -5.12 -35.01
C HIS A 313 39.33 -5.13 -36.55
N GLY A 314 38.82 -4.04 -37.14
CA GLY A 314 38.70 -3.87 -38.59
C GLY A 314 37.49 -4.58 -39.23
N MET A 315 36.61 -5.20 -38.44
CA MET A 315 35.43 -5.90 -38.97
C MET A 315 34.24 -4.97 -39.17
N SER A 316 33.84 -4.79 -40.43
CA SER A 316 32.64 -4.02 -40.81
C SER A 316 31.33 -4.74 -40.49
N GLU A 317 31.31 -6.06 -40.53
CA GLU A 317 30.11 -6.90 -40.33
C GLU A 317 30.33 -7.95 -39.23
N ILE A 318 29.24 -8.56 -38.74
CA ILE A 318 29.30 -9.74 -37.87
C ILE A 318 29.25 -10.98 -38.77
N PRO A 319 30.34 -11.76 -38.89
CA PRO A 319 30.34 -12.96 -39.70
C PRO A 319 29.31 -13.98 -39.19
N THR A 320 28.63 -14.64 -40.11
CA THR A 320 27.75 -15.77 -39.78
C THR A 320 28.55 -17.06 -39.89
N MET A 321 28.57 -17.83 -38.80
CA MET A 321 29.24 -19.13 -38.72
C MET A 321 28.22 -20.27 -38.76
N PRO A 322 28.57 -21.41 -39.36
CA PRO A 322 27.75 -22.62 -39.27
C PRO A 322 27.74 -23.15 -37.83
N PRO A 323 26.66 -23.84 -37.41
CA PRO A 323 26.49 -24.28 -36.02
C PRO A 323 27.53 -25.29 -35.54
N ASP A 324 28.15 -26.07 -36.45
CA ASP A 324 29.22 -27.02 -36.11
C ASP A 324 30.51 -26.36 -35.58
N VAL A 325 30.60 -25.02 -35.66
CA VAL A 325 31.66 -24.26 -34.98
C VAL A 325 31.61 -24.45 -33.46
N LEU A 326 30.42 -24.65 -32.90
CA LEU A 326 30.20 -24.82 -31.46
C LEU A 326 30.67 -26.19 -30.94
N ASP A 327 30.81 -27.18 -31.83
CA ASP A 327 31.40 -28.48 -31.49
C ASP A 327 32.93 -28.42 -31.41
N ARG A 328 33.54 -27.45 -32.09
CA ARG A 328 34.99 -27.33 -32.26
C ARG A 328 35.63 -26.26 -31.39
N VAL A 329 34.83 -25.34 -30.87
CA VAL A 329 35.26 -24.25 -29.98
C VAL A 329 34.38 -24.26 -28.75
N PRO A 330 34.95 -24.40 -27.53
CA PRO A 330 34.15 -24.54 -26.32
C PRO A 330 33.37 -23.25 -26.00
N VAL A 331 32.16 -23.42 -25.46
CA VAL A 331 31.35 -22.31 -24.94
C VAL A 331 31.75 -22.02 -23.50
N VAL A 332 32.20 -20.79 -23.24
CA VAL A 332 32.73 -20.33 -21.94
C VAL A 332 31.92 -19.15 -21.40
N HIS A 333 32.10 -18.85 -20.10
CA HIS A 333 31.40 -17.78 -19.39
C HIS A 333 32.39 -17.02 -18.49
N VAL A 334 33.25 -16.20 -19.10
CA VAL A 334 34.33 -15.47 -18.42
C VAL A 334 34.14 -13.95 -18.41
N LEU A 335 33.49 -13.38 -19.42
CA LEU A 335 33.17 -11.95 -19.47
C LEU A 335 32.00 -11.63 -18.52
N PRO A 336 32.11 -10.58 -17.68
CA PRO A 336 31.08 -10.20 -16.71
C PRO A 336 29.96 -9.39 -17.38
N VAL A 337 29.20 -10.01 -18.28
CA VAL A 337 28.20 -9.32 -19.14
C VAL A 337 26.76 -9.75 -18.85
N ASN A 338 26.53 -10.63 -17.89
CA ASN A 338 25.20 -11.17 -17.56
C ASN A 338 24.18 -10.10 -17.12
N ASP A 339 24.68 -8.99 -16.58
CA ASP A 339 23.85 -7.90 -16.12
C ASP A 339 23.57 -6.85 -17.19
N PHE A 340 24.21 -6.93 -18.37
CA PHE A 340 23.98 -5.96 -19.43
C PHE A 340 22.54 -6.05 -19.96
N PRO A 341 21.97 -4.95 -20.47
CA PRO A 341 20.72 -4.99 -21.22
C PRO A 341 20.73 -6.08 -22.29
N VAL A 342 19.59 -6.74 -22.49
CA VAL A 342 19.45 -7.78 -23.50
C VAL A 342 19.42 -7.14 -24.90
N GLU A 343 18.64 -6.09 -25.07
CA GLU A 343 18.59 -5.28 -26.29
C GLU A 343 19.13 -3.89 -26.01
N THR A 344 19.50 -3.14 -27.04
CA THR A 344 19.90 -1.73 -26.88
C THR A 344 18.70 -0.92 -26.40
N PRO A 345 18.72 -0.41 -25.16
CA PRO A 345 17.53 0.16 -24.59
C PRO A 345 17.25 1.55 -25.18
N LYS A 346 15.98 1.79 -25.52
CA LYS A 346 15.44 3.11 -25.80
C LYS A 346 15.32 3.90 -24.50
N ILE A 347 16.04 5.01 -24.42
CA ILE A 347 15.99 5.88 -23.24
C ILE A 347 14.69 6.69 -23.25
N LEU A 348 13.91 6.59 -22.18
CA LEU A 348 12.70 7.37 -21.97
C LEU A 348 13.05 8.71 -21.31
N ASN A 349 12.75 9.81 -22.01
CA ASN A 349 13.00 11.15 -21.53
C ASN A 349 11.94 11.59 -20.51
N ALA A 350 12.30 12.52 -19.62
CA ALA A 350 11.41 13.03 -18.60
C ALA A 350 10.25 13.85 -19.18
N GLU A 351 10.45 14.47 -20.34
CA GLU A 351 9.42 15.21 -21.07
C GLU A 351 8.26 14.31 -21.55
N ASP A 352 8.58 13.08 -21.98
CA ASP A 352 7.58 12.11 -22.46
C ASP A 352 6.96 11.33 -21.30
N ALA A 353 7.75 11.04 -20.27
CA ALA A 353 7.35 10.26 -19.10
C ALA A 353 7.86 10.92 -17.80
N PRO A 354 7.24 12.00 -17.31
CA PRO A 354 7.69 12.73 -16.13
C PRO A 354 7.58 11.90 -14.84
N VAL A 355 6.77 10.85 -14.81
CA VAL A 355 6.64 9.92 -13.68
C VAL A 355 7.37 8.62 -14.00
N ALA A 356 8.25 8.20 -13.10
CA ALA A 356 8.87 6.87 -13.11
C ALA A 356 8.70 6.19 -11.76
N CYS A 357 8.41 4.89 -11.73
CA CYS A 357 8.22 4.15 -10.47
C CYS A 357 8.95 2.81 -10.45
N VAL A 358 9.54 2.46 -9.32
CA VAL A 358 9.90 1.07 -9.01
C VAL A 358 8.72 0.44 -8.30
N ALA A 359 8.09 -0.54 -8.93
CA ALA A 359 7.05 -1.38 -8.36
C ALA A 359 7.63 -2.71 -7.89
N TRP A 360 7.27 -3.11 -6.68
CA TRP A 360 7.61 -4.37 -6.06
C TRP A 360 6.34 -5.16 -5.80
N SER A 361 6.36 -6.45 -6.13
CA SER A 361 5.25 -7.35 -5.78
C SER A 361 5.75 -8.69 -5.27
N LYS A 362 5.00 -9.32 -4.36
CA LYS A 362 5.25 -10.68 -3.90
C LYS A 362 3.95 -11.46 -3.75
N THR A 363 3.97 -12.72 -4.18
CA THR A 363 2.85 -13.68 -4.07
C THR A 363 3.38 -15.00 -3.52
N PRO A 364 2.86 -15.56 -2.41
CA PRO A 364 1.96 -14.92 -1.47
C PRO A 364 2.63 -13.68 -0.85
N GLY A 365 1.82 -12.66 -0.59
CA GLY A 365 2.27 -11.42 0.01
C GLY A 365 2.51 -11.52 1.51
N THR A 366 2.07 -12.60 2.15
CA THR A 366 2.19 -12.84 3.59
C THR A 366 3.25 -13.88 3.89
N ALA A 367 3.84 -13.78 5.09
CA ALA A 367 4.69 -14.83 5.64
C ALA A 367 4.13 -15.24 7.01
N PRO A 368 4.11 -16.55 7.34
CA PRO A 368 3.86 -16.97 8.71
C PRO A 368 4.91 -16.35 9.63
N ALA A 369 4.48 -15.77 10.75
CA ALA A 369 5.38 -15.18 11.74
C ALA A 369 6.47 -16.15 12.23
N ASN A 370 6.17 -17.46 12.25
CA ASN A 370 7.05 -18.52 12.73
C ASN A 370 7.80 -19.25 11.60
N ARG A 371 7.84 -18.72 10.37
CA ARG A 371 8.60 -19.35 9.28
C ARG A 371 10.08 -19.26 9.63
N LYS A 372 10.74 -20.42 9.81
CA LYS A 372 12.19 -20.49 10.06
C LYS A 372 12.93 -19.68 8.99
N THR A 373 13.90 -18.86 9.39
CA THR A 373 14.69 -17.96 8.53
C THR A 373 15.37 -18.67 7.35
N ASP A 374 15.59 -19.98 7.48
CA ASP A 374 16.33 -20.79 6.50
C ASP A 374 15.42 -21.44 5.45
N ALA A 375 14.10 -21.34 5.62
CA ALA A 375 13.15 -21.78 4.60
C ALA A 375 13.05 -20.71 3.50
N GLY A 376 13.90 -20.84 2.48
CA GLY A 376 13.88 -19.98 1.31
C GLY A 376 12.53 -20.00 0.58
N ASP A 377 12.20 -18.88 -0.06
CA ASP A 377 10.99 -18.76 -0.88
C ASP A 377 11.06 -19.72 -2.09
N GLY A 378 9.99 -20.48 -2.34
CA GLY A 378 9.86 -21.30 -3.54
C GLY A 378 9.90 -20.46 -4.83
N PRO A 379 10.09 -21.06 -6.02
CA PRO A 379 10.16 -20.33 -7.28
C PRO A 379 8.93 -19.44 -7.57
N ALA A 380 7.75 -19.88 -7.13
CA ALA A 380 6.49 -19.13 -7.24
C ALA A 380 6.31 -18.06 -6.15
N GLU A 381 7.12 -18.11 -5.08
CA GLU A 381 7.06 -17.19 -3.93
C GLU A 381 8.01 -15.99 -4.07
N ARG A 382 8.66 -15.84 -5.23
CA ARG A 382 9.66 -14.80 -5.46
C ARG A 382 9.04 -13.43 -5.61
N ALA A 383 9.74 -12.42 -5.10
CA ALA A 383 9.37 -11.04 -5.37
C ALA A 383 9.69 -10.67 -6.83
N SER A 384 8.94 -9.75 -7.40
CA SER A 384 9.20 -9.15 -8.71
C SER A 384 9.44 -7.65 -8.55
N ILE A 385 10.45 -7.14 -9.24
CA ILE A 385 10.71 -5.70 -9.36
C ILE A 385 10.37 -5.32 -10.79
N THR A 386 9.59 -4.26 -10.98
CA THR A 386 9.14 -3.80 -12.28
C THR A 386 9.28 -2.28 -12.34
N LEU A 387 9.78 -1.77 -13.45
CA LEU A 387 9.84 -0.34 -13.69
C LEU A 387 8.56 0.12 -14.40
N LEU A 388 7.98 1.23 -13.94
CA LEU A 388 6.82 1.87 -14.55
C LEU A 388 7.21 3.27 -15.02
N ALA A 389 6.63 3.75 -16.11
CA ALA A 389 6.83 5.11 -16.60
C ALA A 389 5.54 5.66 -17.23
N GLY A 390 5.33 6.97 -17.10
CA GLY A 390 4.17 7.65 -17.66
C GLY A 390 4.06 9.11 -17.22
N VAL A 391 2.84 9.65 -17.29
CA VAL A 391 2.52 11.06 -17.00
C VAL A 391 1.78 11.25 -15.68
N ARG A 392 1.36 10.17 -15.01
CA ARG A 392 0.72 10.20 -13.68
C ARG A 392 1.18 9.02 -12.83
N VAL A 393 1.15 9.20 -11.51
CA VAL A 393 1.37 8.10 -10.56
C VAL A 393 0.30 6.99 -10.71
N PRO A 394 0.63 5.71 -10.49
CA PRO A 394 -0.23 4.57 -10.81
C PRO A 394 -1.29 4.30 -9.73
N ILE A 395 -2.17 5.27 -9.49
CA ILE A 395 -3.35 5.15 -8.62
C ILE A 395 -4.64 5.29 -9.44
N ALA A 396 -5.77 4.83 -8.91
CA ALA A 396 -7.05 4.96 -9.57
C ALA A 396 -7.39 6.43 -9.88
N GLU A 397 -8.08 6.71 -10.99
CA GLU A 397 -8.28 8.10 -11.46
C GLU A 397 -8.98 9.04 -10.47
N LYS A 398 -9.85 8.48 -9.62
CA LYS A 398 -10.57 9.23 -8.58
C LYS A 398 -9.84 9.27 -7.23
N ALA A 399 -8.75 8.51 -7.10
CA ALA A 399 -7.93 8.48 -5.90
C ALA A 399 -7.04 9.73 -5.83
N LYS A 400 -6.71 10.13 -4.60
CA LYS A 400 -5.79 11.22 -4.31
C LYS A 400 -4.75 10.74 -3.32
N THR A 401 -3.52 11.22 -3.49
CA THR A 401 -2.46 11.01 -2.52
C THR A 401 -2.67 11.93 -1.31
N VAL A 402 -2.17 11.50 -0.16
CA VAL A 402 -1.96 12.32 1.03
C VAL A 402 -0.64 13.07 0.84
N ALA A 403 -0.68 14.40 0.88
CA ALA A 403 0.53 15.22 0.93
C ALA A 403 1.09 15.18 2.37
N LEU A 404 2.37 14.86 2.50
CA LEU A 404 3.02 14.75 3.81
C LEU A 404 3.45 16.11 4.32
N ALA A 405 3.22 16.36 5.62
CA ALA A 405 3.66 17.60 6.28
C ALA A 405 5.19 17.76 6.28
N THR A 406 5.93 16.65 6.18
CA THR A 406 7.40 16.61 6.14
C THR A 406 7.97 16.67 4.71
N SER A 407 7.11 16.90 3.70
CA SER A 407 7.51 17.06 2.30
C SER A 407 8.58 18.15 2.17
N ASP A 408 9.64 17.85 1.43
CA ASP A 408 10.72 18.79 1.10
C ASP A 408 10.77 19.11 -0.40
N GLY A 409 9.74 18.72 -1.15
CA GLY A 409 9.53 19.04 -2.55
C GLY A 409 10.42 18.22 -3.45
N THR A 410 11.60 18.73 -3.78
CA THR A 410 12.56 18.03 -4.64
C THR A 410 13.72 17.42 -3.85
N GLY A 411 13.56 17.28 -2.54
CA GLY A 411 14.53 16.64 -1.66
C GLY A 411 14.40 15.12 -1.66
N ASP A 412 14.98 14.49 -0.63
CA ASP A 412 15.00 13.03 -0.51
C ASP A 412 13.83 12.47 0.31
N ARG A 413 13.03 13.32 0.94
CA ARG A 413 11.90 12.85 1.74
C ARG A 413 10.75 12.46 0.82
N VAL A 414 9.89 11.60 1.33
CA VAL A 414 8.62 11.31 0.66
C VAL A 414 7.74 12.54 0.77
N ASP A 415 7.18 12.97 -0.35
CA ASP A 415 6.30 14.14 -0.43
C ASP A 415 4.83 13.74 -0.34
N ALA A 416 4.51 12.55 -0.87
CA ALA A 416 3.15 12.07 -0.91
C ALA A 416 3.06 10.56 -0.69
N VAL A 417 1.94 10.11 -0.12
CA VAL A 417 1.65 8.69 0.06
C VAL A 417 0.25 8.37 -0.44
N TYR A 418 0.08 7.19 -1.03
CA TYR A 418 -1.22 6.59 -1.24
C TYR A 418 -1.29 5.22 -0.58
N VAL A 419 -2.13 5.12 0.42
CA VAL A 419 -2.64 3.89 0.98
C VAL A 419 -4.17 4.01 0.89
N PRO A 420 -4.92 2.99 0.44
CA PRO A 420 -6.36 3.13 0.27
C PRO A 420 -7.04 3.61 1.57
N PRO A 421 -7.89 4.66 1.52
CA PRO A 421 -8.51 5.22 2.73
C PRO A 421 -9.29 4.17 3.53
N GLY A 422 -9.13 4.20 4.85
CA GLY A 422 -9.77 3.22 5.74
C GLY A 422 -9.12 1.85 5.73
N SER A 423 -7.91 1.72 5.18
CA SER A 423 -7.06 0.53 5.27
C SER A 423 -5.71 0.84 5.91
N GLY A 424 -4.96 -0.21 6.24
CA GLY A 424 -3.61 -0.11 6.78
C GLY A 424 -2.81 -1.37 6.49
N GLU A 425 -1.50 -1.31 6.62
CA GLU A 425 -0.63 -2.45 6.28
C GLU A 425 0.18 -2.88 7.49
N PHE A 426 -0.13 -4.05 8.04
CA PHE A 426 0.74 -4.72 9.00
C PHE A 426 1.80 -5.50 8.23
N VAL A 427 3.04 -5.04 8.30
CA VAL A 427 4.15 -5.54 7.49
C VAL A 427 5.33 -6.02 8.31
N GLN A 428 6.04 -7.00 7.77
CA GLN A 428 7.38 -7.39 8.16
C GLN A 428 8.34 -7.04 7.03
N VAL A 429 9.41 -6.32 7.34
CA VAL A 429 10.30 -5.81 6.30
C VAL A 429 11.19 -6.92 5.72
N THR A 430 11.39 -6.89 4.41
CA THR A 430 12.25 -7.80 3.65
C THR A 430 13.15 -7.03 2.68
N GLY A 431 14.04 -7.72 1.96
CA GLY A 431 14.83 -7.13 0.88
C GLY A 431 14.03 -6.98 -0.42
N MET A 432 14.50 -6.08 -1.31
CA MET A 432 13.91 -5.88 -2.63
C MET A 432 14.02 -7.12 -3.53
N GLY A 433 15.14 -7.85 -3.45
CA GLY A 433 15.49 -8.91 -4.39
C GLY A 433 14.53 -10.12 -4.38
N PRO A 434 14.38 -10.81 -5.52
CA PRO A 434 13.38 -11.86 -5.75
C PRO A 434 13.43 -13.01 -4.74
N GLY A 435 14.61 -13.38 -4.25
CA GLY A 435 14.82 -14.49 -3.31
C GLY A 435 15.28 -14.04 -1.91
N SER A 436 14.94 -12.82 -1.48
CA SER A 436 15.46 -12.30 -0.20
C SER A 436 14.99 -13.14 1.01
N PRO A 437 15.92 -13.76 1.77
CA PRO A 437 15.56 -14.48 2.99
C PRO A 437 15.37 -13.52 4.18
N ARG A 438 15.63 -12.21 4.00
CA ARG A 438 15.60 -11.23 5.09
C ARG A 438 14.19 -11.15 5.70
N ARG A 439 14.13 -11.19 7.02
CA ARG A 439 12.94 -10.93 7.82
C ARG A 439 13.36 -9.98 8.93
N GLY A 440 12.96 -8.71 8.80
CA GLY A 440 13.32 -7.66 9.73
C GLY A 440 12.18 -7.30 10.68
N SER A 441 12.23 -6.06 11.17
CA SER A 441 11.25 -5.48 12.09
C SER A 441 9.83 -5.47 11.52
N LEU A 442 8.86 -5.42 12.44
CA LEU A 442 7.44 -5.28 12.14
C LEU A 442 7.03 -3.81 12.17
N PHE A 443 6.13 -3.43 11.28
CA PHE A 443 5.54 -2.10 11.24
C PHE A 443 4.05 -2.19 10.96
N TYR A 444 3.30 -1.23 11.48
CA TYR A 444 1.99 -0.89 10.99
C TYR A 444 2.08 0.40 10.18
N VAL A 445 1.62 0.39 8.94
CA VAL A 445 1.57 1.57 8.06
C VAL A 445 0.12 2.04 7.96
N ALA A 446 -0.14 3.26 8.41
CA ALA A 446 -1.47 3.85 8.36
C ALA A 446 -1.74 4.55 7.02
N ASP A 447 -3.01 4.85 6.73
CA ASP A 447 -3.43 5.48 5.49
C ASP A 447 -2.97 6.93 5.31
N ASN A 448 -2.50 7.56 6.39
CA ASN A 448 -1.83 8.85 6.38
C ASN A 448 -0.34 8.80 5.98
N GLY A 449 0.21 7.61 5.72
CA GLY A 449 1.59 7.42 5.28
C GLY A 449 2.64 7.40 6.39
N VAL A 450 2.22 7.26 7.66
CA VAL A 450 3.13 7.08 8.80
C VAL A 450 3.35 5.59 9.07
N ARG A 451 4.61 5.20 9.29
CA ARG A 451 4.98 3.84 9.73
C ARG A 451 5.24 3.81 11.23
N TYR A 452 4.57 2.91 11.94
CA TYR A 452 4.68 2.74 13.38
C TYR A 452 5.40 1.43 13.69
N GLY A 453 6.45 1.46 14.49
CA GLY A 453 7.18 0.25 14.88
C GLY A 453 6.29 -0.65 15.74
N VAL A 454 6.25 -1.95 15.42
CA VAL A 454 5.59 -2.96 16.25
C VAL A 454 6.71 -3.85 16.84
N PRO A 455 6.90 -3.90 18.17
CA PRO A 455 8.04 -4.59 18.77
C PRO A 455 8.11 -6.08 18.44
N ASP A 456 6.96 -6.76 18.47
CA ASP A 456 6.86 -8.21 18.33
C ASP A 456 5.42 -8.63 17.95
N MET A 457 5.26 -9.93 17.70
CA MET A 457 3.97 -10.52 17.31
C MET A 457 2.95 -10.56 18.45
N GLU A 458 3.41 -10.63 19.70
CA GLU A 458 2.52 -10.55 20.87
C GLU A 458 1.83 -9.19 20.92
N THR A 459 2.61 -8.13 20.74
CA THR A 459 2.13 -6.76 20.62
C THR A 459 1.21 -6.58 19.42
N ALA A 460 1.53 -7.20 18.27
CA ALA A 460 0.65 -7.21 17.10
C ALA A 460 -0.71 -7.86 17.39
N GLY A 461 -0.72 -8.96 18.17
CA GLY A 461 -1.93 -9.63 18.64
C GLY A 461 -2.80 -8.74 19.52
N VAL A 462 -2.19 -8.05 20.49
CA VAL A 462 -2.86 -7.05 21.35
C VAL A 462 -3.45 -5.91 20.53
N LEU A 463 -2.74 -5.44 19.51
CA LEU A 463 -3.21 -4.39 18.61
C LEU A 463 -4.32 -4.87 17.65
N GLY A 464 -4.53 -6.18 17.51
CA GLY A 464 -5.51 -6.77 16.61
C GLY A 464 -5.07 -6.83 15.14
N LEU A 465 -3.75 -6.84 14.89
CA LEU A 465 -3.18 -6.85 13.54
C LEU A 465 -3.08 -8.26 12.91
N GLY A 466 -3.34 -9.30 13.71
CA GLY A 466 -3.22 -10.70 13.29
C GLY A 466 -1.82 -11.28 13.47
N ASP A 467 -1.65 -12.53 13.04
CA ASP A 467 -0.44 -13.35 13.23
C ASP A 467 0.37 -13.55 11.93
N THR A 468 -0.13 -13.06 10.80
CA THR A 468 0.50 -13.18 9.48
C THR A 468 0.78 -11.81 8.87
N PRO A 469 1.94 -11.18 9.18
CA PRO A 469 2.31 -9.92 8.56
C PRO A 469 2.53 -10.09 7.05
N ARG A 470 2.29 -9.00 6.31
CA ARG A 470 2.67 -8.92 4.89
C ARG A 470 4.15 -8.62 4.75
N LEU A 471 4.81 -9.17 3.75
CA LEU A 471 6.19 -8.82 3.45
C LEU A 471 6.22 -7.54 2.63
N ALA A 472 7.06 -6.58 3.05
CA ALA A 472 7.23 -5.32 2.33
C ALA A 472 8.73 -4.96 2.26
N PRO A 473 9.20 -4.37 1.15
CA PRO A 473 10.62 -4.10 1.00
C PRO A 473 11.07 -2.89 1.81
N TRP A 474 12.16 -3.02 2.58
CA TRP A 474 12.71 -1.91 3.37
C TRP A 474 13.09 -0.69 2.52
N ALA A 475 13.51 -0.89 1.26
CA ALA A 475 13.85 0.21 0.37
C ALA A 475 12.68 1.17 0.11
N ILE A 476 11.42 0.71 0.26
CA ILE A 476 10.21 1.52 0.14
C ILE A 476 9.70 1.92 1.54
N ILE A 477 9.51 0.94 2.43
CA ILE A 477 8.97 1.20 3.78
C ILE A 477 9.85 2.16 4.58
N GLY A 478 11.18 2.03 4.48
CA GLY A 478 12.12 2.89 5.19
C GLY A 478 12.01 4.38 4.83
N GLN A 479 11.49 4.70 3.64
CA GLN A 479 11.28 6.07 3.17
C GLN A 479 10.07 6.75 3.81
N MET A 480 9.11 5.97 4.31
CA MET A 480 7.89 6.51 4.92
C MET A 480 8.19 7.22 6.24
N VAL A 481 7.34 8.18 6.59
CA VAL A 481 7.50 9.00 7.80
C VAL A 481 7.50 8.11 9.04
N PRO A 482 8.57 8.12 9.84
CA PRO A 482 8.62 7.34 11.07
C PRO A 482 7.65 7.92 12.11
N GLY A 483 6.77 7.07 12.62
CA GLY A 483 5.94 7.35 13.80
C GLY A 483 6.54 6.76 15.07
N ALA A 484 5.77 6.84 16.15
CA ALA A 484 6.13 6.25 17.44
C ALA A 484 6.15 4.70 17.40
N ASN A 485 6.81 4.11 18.40
CA ASN A 485 6.80 2.65 18.57
C ASN A 485 5.58 2.23 19.39
N LEU A 486 4.78 1.31 18.87
CA LEU A 486 3.56 0.83 19.51
C LEU A 486 3.92 -0.17 20.62
N SER A 487 4.28 0.32 21.80
CA SER A 487 4.62 -0.51 22.97
C SER A 487 3.78 -0.17 24.20
N ALA A 488 3.53 -1.16 25.05
CA ALA A 488 2.82 -0.95 26.32
C ALA A 488 3.52 0.06 27.23
N LYS A 489 4.86 0.04 27.26
CA LYS A 489 5.67 0.99 28.03
C LYS A 489 5.42 2.44 27.60
N GLU A 490 5.41 2.73 26.30
CA GLU A 490 5.11 4.07 25.80
C GLU A 490 3.65 4.46 26.08
N ALA A 491 2.73 3.51 25.91
CA ALA A 491 1.30 3.76 26.13
C ALA A 491 0.94 4.07 27.59
N LEU A 492 1.62 3.47 28.56
CA LEU A 492 1.41 3.72 30.00
C LEU A 492 1.97 5.06 30.49
N THR A 493 2.59 5.86 29.62
CA THR A 493 3.14 7.16 30.00
C THR A 493 2.00 8.14 30.28
N ALA A 494 1.91 8.61 31.53
CA ALA A 494 1.01 9.68 31.93
C ALA A 494 1.48 11.04 31.38
N ARG A 495 0.53 11.87 30.94
CA ARG A 495 0.80 13.16 30.32
C ARG A 495 -0.21 14.20 30.81
N ASP A 496 0.28 15.39 31.09
CA ASP A 496 -0.56 16.57 31.34
C ASP A 496 -0.84 17.35 30.04
N GLN A 497 0.06 17.26 29.05
CA GLN A 497 -0.04 17.90 27.74
C GLN A 497 0.60 17.02 26.65
N LEU A 498 0.22 17.26 25.39
CA LEU A 498 0.90 16.64 24.25
C LEU A 498 2.31 17.22 24.11
N PRO A 499 3.32 16.41 23.73
CA PRO A 499 4.63 16.92 23.39
C PRO A 499 4.49 17.99 22.31
N LEU A 500 4.91 19.21 22.62
CA LEU A 500 5.08 20.25 21.63
C LEU A 500 6.46 20.03 21.01
N GLU A 501 6.52 19.82 19.69
CA GLU A 501 7.79 20.01 19.01
C GLU A 501 8.19 21.49 19.14
N PRO A 502 9.48 21.79 19.37
CA PRO A 502 9.95 23.16 19.24
C PRO A 502 9.63 23.64 17.81
N PRO A 503 9.21 24.91 17.64
CA PRO A 503 8.93 25.45 16.31
C PRO A 503 10.17 25.29 15.42
N GLN A 504 9.98 24.72 14.23
CA GLN A 504 11.02 24.56 13.21
C GLN A 504 11.40 25.89 12.57
#